data_AF-A0A518D9M0-F1
#
_entry.id   AF-A0A518D9M0-F1
#
_cell.length_a   1.000
_cell.length_b   1.000
_cell.length_c   1.000
_cell.angle_alpha   90.00
_cell.angle_beta   90.00
_cell.angle_gamma   90.00
#
_symmetry.space_group_name_H-M   'P 1'
#
loop_
_entity.id
_entity.type
_entity.pdbx_description
1 polymer ?
#
loop_
_entity_poly.entity_id
_entity_poly.type
_entity_poly.pdbx_seq_one_letter_code
_entity_poly.pdbx_strand_id
1 'polypeptide(L)'
;MADRNNLGGVIHTYQKYDPARFPSPTEEPPDLVSAAFEHMLMFGEGRELSEEELARAVRLDPSQIAGLGPSIEALRAMLEERKRKILERYETRSVRKRAAKAFRKQAAETEAPKQHRDRFHHAVQSEQLRDMERLWYAAGDDQGSFARGLVRVLERLGEKYEIEELVARYAFTGNQSLTVAEAIAVKEELDKIEELLKQLEEAAKTAQIGLIDMELLAEFAQPGDVQQLSTLQQQVQDYLREAAERQGLEHSGRNFRLTPQAYRVFQGKLLSRLFSDLQASRTGRHQGPVVGEGAVETQSTKAYEFGDSIANMDLVSTITNTVIRSKKNAEEASTFALHPDDLLIHRTRNTPKCATAVVMDMSGSMRYDGQYINVKRMALALEGLMRKEFPGDWLGFIEAFSFARVVERSKLVTLMPKPVTISNPVVRLRADMSNPDVSEQMVPPHFTNLQHGLSLARKMLSVQDTPNRQIVLITDGLPTAHFEGQELFLLYPPDPRTEEATMREGRLCQREGITINLFLLPSWSQTEEDVRFAYRLAESTTGRVFFTAGRDLDRYVVWDYVNRRREILA
;
A
#
# COMPACT_ATOMS: atom_id res chain seq x y z
N MET A 1 -56.08 -10.16 -26.87
CA MET A 1 -54.78 -10.69 -27.30
C MET A 1 -54.12 -9.62 -28.15
N ALA A 2 -52.96 -9.13 -27.74
CA ALA A 2 -52.24 -8.06 -28.42
C ALA A 2 -51.37 -8.63 -29.56
N ASP A 3 -51.41 -7.99 -30.73
CA ASP A 3 -50.70 -8.37 -31.96
C ASP A 3 -49.43 -7.53 -32.18
N ARG A 4 -48.45 -8.12 -32.87
CA ARG A 4 -47.02 -7.78 -32.96
C ARG A 4 -46.67 -6.45 -33.65
N ASN A 5 -47.65 -5.73 -34.20
CA ASN A 5 -47.42 -4.58 -35.08
C ASN A 5 -47.58 -3.18 -34.44
N ASN A 6 -47.72 -3.09 -33.10
CA ASN A 6 -47.89 -1.79 -32.41
C ASN A 6 -46.97 -1.61 -31.19
N LEU A 7 -45.76 -2.17 -31.22
CA LEU A 7 -44.72 -1.79 -30.27
C LEU A 7 -43.99 -0.55 -30.80
N GLY A 8 -44.42 0.61 -30.32
CA GLY A 8 -43.72 1.88 -30.52
C GLY A 8 -42.28 1.76 -30.05
N GLY A 9 -41.34 2.01 -30.96
CA GLY A 9 -39.91 2.00 -30.66
C GLY A 9 -39.56 3.09 -29.67
N VAL A 10 -39.17 2.68 -28.45
CA VAL A 10 -38.35 3.50 -27.58
C VAL A 10 -36.97 3.58 -28.23
N ILE A 11 -36.59 4.76 -28.72
CA ILE A 11 -35.25 5.04 -29.20
C ILE A 11 -34.30 4.91 -28.00
N HIS A 12 -33.62 3.78 -27.87
CA HIS A 12 -32.55 3.61 -26.89
C HIS A 12 -31.37 4.50 -27.27
N THR A 13 -31.00 5.42 -26.39
CA THR A 13 -29.86 6.34 -26.47
C THR A 13 -28.49 5.67 -26.25
N TYR A 14 -28.34 4.41 -26.65
CA TYR A 14 -27.06 3.69 -26.59
C TYR A 14 -26.45 3.54 -28.00
N GLN A 15 -26.15 4.66 -28.67
CA GLN A 15 -25.32 4.69 -29.89
C GLN A 15 -23.84 4.99 -29.59
N LYS A 16 -23.32 4.42 -28.49
CA LYS A 16 -21.87 4.43 -28.20
C LYS A 16 -21.37 3.08 -27.66
N TYR A 17 -22.03 1.98 -28.03
CA TYR A 17 -21.51 0.65 -27.72
C TYR A 17 -20.82 0.09 -28.97
N ASP A 18 -19.49 0.20 -28.99
CA ASP A 18 -18.63 -0.46 -29.99
C ASP A 18 -18.13 -1.78 -29.37
N PRO A 19 -18.68 -2.94 -29.77
CA PRO A 19 -18.32 -4.25 -29.21
C PRO A 19 -16.88 -4.67 -29.51
N ALA A 20 -16.15 -3.94 -30.37
CA ALA A 20 -14.72 -4.15 -30.60
C ALA A 20 -13.82 -3.39 -29.60
N ARG A 21 -14.38 -2.48 -28.79
CA ARG A 21 -13.61 -1.59 -27.90
C ARG A 21 -13.66 -1.94 -26.40
N PHE A 22 -14.47 -2.92 -25.97
CA PHE A 22 -14.65 -3.20 -24.54
C PHE A 22 -14.84 -4.68 -24.21
N PRO A 23 -14.32 -5.15 -23.05
CA PRO A 23 -14.68 -6.45 -22.48
C PRO A 23 -16.17 -6.55 -22.14
N SER A 24 -16.66 -7.78 -21.98
CA SER A 24 -18.08 -8.09 -21.77
C SER A 24 -18.68 -7.30 -20.59
N PRO A 25 -19.95 -6.84 -20.65
CA PRO A 25 -20.65 -6.19 -19.53
C PRO A 25 -20.75 -7.02 -18.24
N THR A 26 -20.43 -8.31 -18.32
CA THR A 26 -20.42 -9.26 -17.20
C THR A 26 -19.04 -9.43 -16.56
N GLU A 27 -17.97 -8.87 -17.12
CA GLU A 27 -16.62 -8.95 -16.55
C GLU A 27 -16.42 -7.89 -15.47
N GLU A 28 -15.78 -8.28 -14.36
CA GLU A 28 -15.45 -7.33 -13.30
C GLU A 28 -14.43 -6.31 -13.83
N PRO A 29 -14.69 -4.99 -13.65
CA PRO A 29 -13.76 -3.97 -14.12
C PRO A 29 -12.43 -4.07 -13.34
N PRO A 30 -11.29 -3.71 -13.98
CA PRO A 30 -9.98 -3.77 -13.33
C PRO A 30 -9.93 -2.90 -12.07
N ASP A 31 -9.14 -3.32 -11.08
CA ASP A 31 -9.06 -2.67 -9.77
C ASP A 31 -8.15 -1.42 -9.81
N LEU A 32 -8.65 -0.35 -10.43
CA LEU A 32 -7.91 0.91 -10.63
C LEU A 32 -7.80 1.73 -9.35
N VAL A 33 -8.87 1.73 -8.53
CA VAL A 33 -8.91 2.49 -7.29
C VAL A 33 -7.86 1.97 -6.32
N SER A 34 -7.71 0.66 -6.14
CA SER A 34 -6.72 0.13 -5.18
C SER A 34 -5.30 0.53 -5.55
N ALA A 35 -4.92 0.45 -6.83
CA ALA A 35 -3.58 0.84 -7.28
C ALA A 35 -3.29 2.35 -7.07
N ALA A 36 -4.26 3.19 -7.44
CA ALA A 36 -4.16 4.64 -7.23
C ALA A 36 -4.11 5.01 -5.74
N PHE A 37 -4.88 4.30 -4.93
CA PHE A 37 -4.95 4.52 -3.50
C PHE A 37 -3.68 4.06 -2.79
N GLU A 38 -3.11 2.91 -3.16
CA GLU A 38 -1.82 2.45 -2.65
C GLU A 38 -0.72 3.48 -2.94
N HIS A 39 -0.67 4.03 -4.15
CA HIS A 39 0.27 5.09 -4.49
C HIS A 39 0.07 6.34 -3.62
N MET A 40 -1.17 6.80 -3.43
CA MET A 40 -1.44 7.94 -2.53
C MET A 40 -1.11 7.65 -1.07
N LEU A 41 -1.33 6.41 -0.60
CA LEU A 41 -0.90 5.98 0.72
C LEU A 41 0.63 6.01 0.85
N MET A 42 1.38 5.69 -0.20
CA MET A 42 2.84 5.79 -0.15
C MET A 42 3.34 7.24 -0.23
N PHE A 43 2.81 8.06 -1.14
CA PHE A 43 3.45 9.33 -1.51
C PHE A 43 2.72 10.59 -1.01
N GLY A 44 1.50 10.47 -0.48
CA GLY A 44 0.71 11.60 0.02
C GLY A 44 0.19 12.52 -1.09
N GLU A 45 -0.15 13.76 -0.73
CA GLU A 45 -0.81 14.76 -1.60
C GLU A 45 0.01 15.22 -2.83
N GLY A 46 1.32 14.98 -2.83
CA GLY A 46 2.24 15.64 -3.76
C GLY A 46 2.59 14.88 -5.04
N ARG A 47 2.21 13.61 -5.18
CA ARG A 47 2.52 12.80 -6.37
C ARG A 47 1.27 12.07 -6.85
N GLU A 48 0.48 12.77 -7.65
CA GLU A 48 -0.60 12.15 -8.41
C GLU A 48 0.02 11.20 -9.45
N LEU A 49 -0.66 10.08 -9.74
CA LEU A 49 -0.19 9.15 -10.77
C LEU A 49 -0.36 9.79 -12.14
N SER A 50 0.71 9.79 -12.93
CA SER A 50 0.61 10.02 -14.38
C SER A 50 -0.14 8.87 -15.05
N GLU A 51 -0.67 9.10 -16.26
CA GLU A 51 -1.35 8.06 -17.06
C GLU A 51 -0.48 6.81 -17.26
N GLU A 52 0.82 7.01 -17.46
CA GLU A 52 1.80 5.92 -17.60
C GLU A 52 2.02 5.16 -16.29
N GLU A 53 2.12 5.86 -15.16
CA GLU A 53 2.32 5.23 -13.85
C GLU A 53 1.06 4.48 -13.39
N LEU A 54 -0.15 5.00 -13.68
CA LEU A 54 -1.40 4.29 -13.43
C LEU A 54 -1.47 3.03 -14.28
N ALA A 55 -1.15 3.10 -15.57
CA ALA A 55 -1.13 1.94 -16.45
C ALA A 55 -0.12 0.87 -16.01
N ARG A 56 1.03 1.28 -15.44
CA ARG A 56 2.01 0.35 -14.85
C ARG A 56 1.53 -0.28 -13.54
N ALA A 57 0.80 0.47 -12.72
CA ALA A 57 0.34 0.00 -11.41
C ALA A 57 -0.84 -0.99 -11.51
N VAL A 58 -1.58 -0.94 -12.62
CA VAL A 58 -2.77 -1.77 -12.85
C VAL A 58 -2.37 -3.10 -13.48
N ARG A 59 -2.77 -4.20 -12.84
CA ARG A 59 -2.70 -5.54 -13.44
C ARG A 59 -4.00 -5.79 -14.18
N LEU A 60 -3.93 -5.87 -15.49
CA LEU A 60 -5.03 -6.29 -16.34
C LEU A 60 -5.00 -7.82 -16.46
N ASP A 61 -6.16 -8.46 -16.51
CA ASP A 61 -6.24 -9.89 -16.78
C ASP A 61 -5.91 -10.13 -18.27
N PRO A 62 -5.07 -11.12 -18.63
CA PRO A 62 -4.78 -11.45 -20.02
C PRO A 62 -6.03 -11.68 -20.90
N SER A 63 -7.14 -12.13 -20.29
CA SER A 63 -8.44 -12.30 -20.97
C SER A 63 -9.13 -10.98 -21.33
N GLN A 64 -8.88 -9.89 -20.59
CA GLN A 64 -9.41 -8.55 -20.90
C GLN A 64 -8.73 -7.93 -22.13
N ILE A 65 -7.65 -8.55 -22.59
CA ILE A 65 -6.93 -8.17 -23.81
C ILE A 65 -6.86 -9.32 -24.81
N ALA A 66 -7.86 -10.22 -24.75
CA ALA A 66 -8.09 -11.32 -25.68
C ALA A 66 -8.24 -10.82 -27.12
N GLY A 67 -7.10 -10.64 -27.76
CA GLY A 67 -6.89 -10.00 -29.06
C GLY A 67 -5.39 -9.76 -29.33
N LEU A 68 -4.55 -9.77 -28.28
CA LEU A 68 -3.09 -9.61 -28.34
C LEU A 68 -2.28 -10.89 -28.49
N GLY A 69 -2.90 -12.06 -28.30
CA GLY A 69 -2.25 -13.38 -28.41
C GLY A 69 -1.51 -13.60 -29.74
N PRO A 70 -2.03 -13.20 -30.91
CA PRO A 70 -1.32 -13.44 -32.17
C PRO A 70 -0.24 -12.41 -32.53
N SER A 71 -0.27 -11.18 -31.99
CA SER A 71 0.71 -10.13 -32.37
C SER A 71 1.98 -10.14 -31.52
N ILE A 72 1.86 -10.29 -30.19
CA ILE A 72 3.03 -10.41 -29.29
C ILE A 72 3.79 -11.70 -29.58
N GLU A 73 3.07 -12.82 -29.76
CA GLU A 73 3.70 -14.10 -30.11
C GLU A 73 4.35 -14.03 -31.50
N ALA A 74 3.74 -13.36 -32.48
CA ALA A 74 4.35 -13.16 -33.80
C ALA A 74 5.62 -12.32 -33.74
N LEU A 75 5.64 -11.24 -32.94
CA LEU A 75 6.84 -10.42 -32.73
C LEU A 75 7.94 -11.19 -32.00
N ARG A 76 7.56 -11.98 -30.99
CA ARG A 76 8.50 -12.86 -30.28
C ARG A 76 9.10 -13.89 -31.22
N ALA A 77 8.26 -14.55 -32.03
CA ALA A 77 8.71 -15.51 -33.04
C ALA A 77 9.61 -14.85 -34.09
N MET A 78 9.33 -13.61 -34.50
CA MET A 78 10.17 -12.84 -35.44
C MET A 78 11.54 -12.53 -34.85
N LEU A 79 11.61 -12.08 -33.59
CA LEU A 79 12.85 -11.80 -32.89
C LEU A 79 13.66 -13.08 -32.62
N GLU A 80 13.00 -14.17 -32.21
CA GLU A 80 13.60 -15.50 -32.03
C GLU A 80 14.16 -16.03 -33.36
N GLU A 81 13.43 -15.86 -34.47
CA GLU A 81 13.88 -16.25 -35.81
C GLU A 81 15.10 -15.43 -36.27
N ARG A 82 15.10 -14.13 -35.99
CA ARG A 82 16.24 -13.25 -36.31
C ARG A 82 17.47 -13.63 -35.50
N LYS A 83 17.32 -13.86 -34.19
CA LYS A 83 18.37 -14.39 -33.32
C LYS A 83 18.92 -15.70 -33.87
N ARG A 84 18.06 -16.65 -34.23
CA ARG A 84 18.47 -17.93 -34.81
C ARG A 84 19.30 -17.75 -36.07
N LYS A 85 18.85 -16.91 -37.02
CA LYS A 85 19.57 -16.63 -38.27
C LYS A 85 20.97 -16.06 -38.03
N ILE A 86 21.14 -15.19 -37.02
CA ILE A 86 22.45 -14.65 -36.66
C ILE A 86 23.37 -15.77 -36.16
N LEU A 87 22.87 -16.63 -35.26
CA LEU A 87 23.65 -17.72 -34.66
C LEU A 87 24.02 -18.82 -35.67
N GLU A 88 23.14 -19.09 -36.65
CA GLU A 88 23.36 -20.07 -37.73
C GLU A 88 24.27 -19.56 -38.85
N ARG A 89 24.40 -18.24 -39.01
CA ARG A 89 25.19 -17.64 -40.09
C ARG A 89 26.68 -17.55 -39.74
N TYR A 90 26.98 -17.10 -38.54
CA TYR A 90 28.35 -16.70 -38.17
C TYR A 90 29.10 -17.73 -37.34
N GLU A 91 30.42 -17.65 -37.37
CA GLU A 91 31.32 -18.37 -36.47
C GLU A 91 32.22 -17.43 -35.67
N THR A 92 32.48 -17.76 -34.41
CA THR A 92 33.21 -16.90 -33.46
C THR A 92 34.63 -17.38 -33.14
N ARG A 93 35.04 -18.56 -33.62
CA ARG A 93 36.35 -19.15 -33.31
C ARG A 93 37.48 -18.36 -33.95
N SER A 94 37.30 -17.90 -35.19
CA SER A 94 38.33 -17.08 -35.86
C SER A 94 38.46 -15.70 -35.22
N VAL A 95 37.34 -15.08 -34.85
CA VAL A 95 37.30 -13.73 -34.26
C VAL A 95 37.97 -13.72 -32.90
N ARG A 96 37.67 -14.71 -32.05
CA ARG A 96 38.33 -14.85 -30.75
C ARG A 96 39.85 -14.92 -30.88
N LYS A 97 40.35 -15.67 -31.89
CA LYS A 97 41.79 -15.72 -32.19
C LYS A 97 42.32 -14.38 -32.71
N ARG A 98 41.56 -13.68 -33.55
CA ARG A 98 41.93 -12.35 -34.09
C ARG A 98 42.02 -11.30 -32.98
N ALA A 99 41.04 -11.24 -32.07
CA ALA A 99 41.05 -10.32 -30.93
C ALA A 99 42.20 -10.60 -29.96
N ALA A 100 42.41 -11.87 -29.58
CA ALA A 100 43.55 -12.25 -28.75
C ALA A 100 44.91 -11.88 -29.40
N LYS A 101 45.03 -12.05 -30.72
CA LYS A 101 46.23 -11.65 -31.47
C LYS A 101 46.39 -10.13 -31.54
N ALA A 102 45.30 -9.38 -31.74
CA ALA A 102 45.30 -7.92 -31.78
C ALA A 102 45.74 -7.32 -30.44
N PHE A 103 45.19 -7.83 -29.33
CA PHE A 103 45.61 -7.45 -27.98
C PHE A 103 47.10 -7.71 -27.73
N ARG A 104 47.58 -8.94 -28.00
CA ARG A 104 49.00 -9.29 -27.81
C ARG A 104 49.94 -8.45 -28.67
N LYS A 105 49.55 -8.14 -29.91
CA LYS A 105 50.32 -7.28 -30.80
C LYS A 105 50.40 -5.85 -30.26
N GLN A 106 49.26 -5.26 -29.87
CA GLN A 106 49.21 -3.91 -29.32
C GLN A 106 49.98 -3.78 -28.00
N ALA A 107 49.93 -4.82 -27.14
CA ALA A 107 50.69 -4.88 -25.90
C ALA A 107 52.21 -4.97 -26.14
N ALA A 108 52.64 -5.68 -27.19
CA ALA A 108 54.06 -5.78 -27.57
C ALA A 108 54.61 -4.49 -28.20
N GLU A 109 53.77 -3.72 -28.91
CA GLU A 109 54.13 -2.44 -29.53
C GLU A 109 54.17 -1.27 -28.53
N THR A 110 53.67 -1.47 -27.31
CA THR A 110 53.61 -0.41 -26.27
C THR A 110 54.84 -0.48 -25.36
N GLU A 111 55.70 0.52 -25.43
CA GLU A 111 56.90 0.60 -24.59
C GLU A 111 56.60 1.20 -23.20
N ALA A 112 56.78 0.40 -22.15
CA ALA A 112 56.59 0.83 -20.77
C ALA A 112 57.85 1.50 -20.17
N PRO A 113 57.72 2.70 -19.55
CA PRO A 113 58.78 3.34 -18.78
C PRO A 113 59.30 2.42 -17.66
N LYS A 114 60.58 2.55 -17.29
CA LYS A 114 61.23 1.70 -16.26
C LYS A 114 60.43 1.61 -14.95
N GLN A 115 59.78 2.70 -14.53
CA GLN A 115 58.99 2.78 -13.30
C GLN A 115 57.69 1.93 -13.34
N HIS A 116 57.12 1.71 -14.52
CA HIS A 116 55.83 1.00 -14.67
C HIS A 116 55.95 -0.33 -15.40
N ARG A 117 57.15 -0.72 -15.85
CA ARG A 117 57.39 -1.90 -16.70
C ARG A 117 56.90 -3.20 -16.08
N ASP A 118 57.27 -3.48 -14.83
CA ASP A 118 56.89 -4.74 -14.16
C ASP A 118 55.38 -4.81 -13.93
N ARG A 119 54.77 -3.69 -13.52
CA ARG A 119 53.32 -3.59 -13.33
C ARG A 119 52.57 -3.72 -14.67
N PHE A 120 53.11 -3.17 -15.76
CA PHE A 120 52.54 -3.28 -17.09
C PHE A 120 52.59 -4.71 -17.62
N HIS A 121 53.73 -5.39 -17.49
CA HIS A 121 53.84 -6.81 -17.86
C HIS A 121 52.91 -7.70 -17.04
N HIS A 122 52.79 -7.44 -15.74
CA HIS A 122 51.86 -8.16 -14.89
C HIS A 122 50.40 -7.94 -15.31
N ALA A 123 50.00 -6.69 -15.60
CA ALA A 123 48.65 -6.37 -16.06
C ALA A 123 48.32 -6.98 -17.45
N VAL A 124 49.29 -7.03 -18.36
CA VAL A 124 49.13 -7.69 -19.67
C VAL A 124 49.02 -9.21 -19.53
N GLN A 125 49.73 -9.81 -18.56
CA GLN A 125 49.66 -11.25 -18.30
C GLN A 125 48.40 -11.68 -17.54
N SER A 126 47.96 -10.87 -16.57
CA SER A 126 46.74 -11.11 -15.80
C SER A 126 45.48 -10.84 -16.62
N GLU A 127 45.63 -10.08 -17.72
CA GLU A 127 44.56 -9.65 -18.63
C GLU A 127 43.43 -8.92 -17.89
N GLN A 128 43.70 -8.34 -16.71
CA GLN A 128 42.70 -7.67 -15.88
C GLN A 128 42.55 -6.20 -16.27
N LEU A 129 41.35 -5.79 -16.66
CA LEU A 129 41.03 -4.39 -17.01
C LEU A 129 41.40 -3.42 -15.86
N ARG A 130 41.06 -3.80 -14.63
CA ARG A 130 41.29 -3.00 -13.41
C ARG A 130 42.77 -2.71 -13.14
N ASP A 131 43.64 -3.67 -13.44
CA ASP A 131 45.09 -3.49 -13.23
C ASP A 131 45.67 -2.53 -14.27
N MET A 132 45.14 -2.56 -15.49
CA MET A 132 45.50 -1.63 -16.56
C MET A 132 44.97 -0.21 -16.29
N GLU A 133 43.74 -0.04 -15.80
CA GLU A 133 43.18 1.26 -15.38
C GLU A 133 43.99 1.89 -14.25
N ARG A 134 44.35 1.11 -13.22
CA ARG A 134 45.22 1.58 -12.12
C ARG A 134 46.58 2.03 -12.62
N LEU A 135 47.06 1.44 -13.71
CA LEU A 135 48.33 1.80 -14.32
C LEU A 135 48.24 3.06 -15.16
N TRP A 136 47.09 3.29 -15.80
CA TRP A 136 46.75 4.55 -16.45
C TRP A 136 46.74 5.71 -15.45
N TYR A 137 45.99 5.59 -14.35
CA TYR A 137 45.96 6.60 -13.28
C TYR A 137 47.33 6.83 -12.64
N ALA A 138 48.15 5.79 -12.51
CA ALA A 138 49.49 5.89 -11.95
C ALA A 138 50.51 6.53 -12.90
N ALA A 139 50.23 6.57 -14.21
CA ALA A 139 51.11 7.21 -15.20
C ALA A 139 51.03 8.74 -15.14
N GLY A 140 49.89 9.31 -14.71
CA GLY A 140 49.71 10.74 -14.39
C GLY A 140 49.86 11.75 -15.53
N ASP A 141 50.35 11.32 -16.70
CA ASP A 141 50.56 12.13 -17.91
C ASP A 141 49.72 11.60 -19.08
N ASP A 142 48.57 12.23 -19.31
CA ASP A 142 47.60 11.84 -20.36
C ASP A 142 48.13 12.05 -21.79
N GLN A 143 49.23 12.79 -21.97
CA GLN A 143 49.81 13.10 -23.28
C GLN A 143 51.03 12.22 -23.63
N GLY A 144 51.56 11.49 -22.65
CA GLY A 144 52.70 10.60 -22.80
C GLY A 144 52.50 9.52 -23.87
N SER A 145 53.59 9.09 -24.53
CA SER A 145 53.55 7.98 -25.50
C SER A 145 53.06 6.68 -24.87
N PHE A 146 53.40 6.46 -23.59
CA PHE A 146 52.96 5.30 -22.82
C PHE A 146 51.46 5.34 -22.49
N ALA A 147 50.92 6.48 -22.04
CA ALA A 147 49.50 6.62 -21.74
C ALA A 147 48.63 6.40 -22.99
N ARG A 148 49.04 6.97 -24.14
CA ARG A 148 48.37 6.73 -25.43
C ARG A 148 48.45 5.27 -25.89
N GLY A 149 49.59 4.62 -25.68
CA GLY A 149 49.74 3.19 -25.95
C GLY A 149 48.84 2.35 -25.05
N LEU A 150 48.76 2.70 -23.76
CA LEU A 150 47.97 1.98 -22.77
C LEU A 150 46.47 2.10 -23.02
N VAL A 151 45.98 3.26 -23.47
CA VAL A 151 44.58 3.42 -23.92
C VAL A 151 44.26 2.48 -25.08
N ARG A 152 45.16 2.34 -26.06
CA ARG A 152 44.96 1.38 -27.17
C ARG A 152 45.00 -0.07 -26.70
N VAL A 153 45.86 -0.40 -25.74
CA VAL A 153 45.89 -1.76 -25.15
C VAL A 153 44.60 -2.04 -24.37
N LEU A 154 44.11 -1.07 -23.60
CA LEU A 154 42.81 -1.13 -22.90
C LEU A 154 41.65 -1.34 -23.88
N GLU A 155 41.62 -0.58 -24.98
CA GLU A 155 40.62 -0.73 -26.04
C GLU A 155 40.63 -2.14 -26.64
N ARG A 156 41.80 -2.67 -27.01
CA ARG A 156 41.94 -4.04 -27.54
C ARG A 156 41.61 -5.12 -26.51
N LEU A 157 41.86 -4.87 -25.22
CA LEU A 157 41.47 -5.77 -24.15
C LEU A 157 39.95 -5.76 -23.96
N GLY A 158 39.32 -4.59 -23.99
CA GLY A 158 37.86 -4.44 -23.97
C GLY A 158 37.18 -5.16 -25.13
N GLU A 159 37.63 -4.95 -26.37
CA GLU A 159 37.14 -5.67 -27.55
C GLU A 159 37.24 -7.20 -27.39
N LYS A 160 38.33 -7.68 -26.78
CA LYS A 160 38.53 -9.11 -26.50
C LYS A 160 37.52 -9.62 -25.47
N TYR A 161 37.25 -8.87 -24.40
CA TYR A 161 36.25 -9.21 -23.39
C TYR A 161 34.84 -9.27 -23.98
N GLU A 162 34.45 -8.29 -24.80
CA GLU A 162 33.16 -8.29 -25.50
C GLU A 162 32.97 -9.57 -26.33
N ILE A 163 34.00 -10.01 -27.04
CA ILE A 163 33.97 -11.25 -27.84
C ILE A 163 33.94 -12.50 -26.95
N GLU A 164 34.66 -12.51 -25.83
CA GLU A 164 34.63 -13.64 -24.89
C GLU A 164 33.25 -13.78 -24.25
N GLU A 165 32.60 -12.68 -23.89
CA GLU A 165 31.23 -12.67 -23.40
C GLU A 165 30.24 -13.17 -24.46
N LEU A 166 30.36 -12.69 -25.71
CA LEU A 166 29.54 -13.16 -26.84
C LEU A 166 29.62 -14.69 -27.01
N VAL A 167 30.83 -15.26 -26.91
CA VAL A 167 31.06 -16.71 -27.04
C VAL A 167 30.57 -17.48 -25.82
N ALA A 168 30.62 -16.89 -24.63
CA ALA A 168 30.13 -17.53 -23.41
C ALA A 168 28.60 -17.56 -23.34
N ARG A 169 27.93 -16.49 -23.79
CA ARG A 169 26.47 -16.37 -23.76
C ARG A 169 25.77 -17.12 -24.89
N TYR A 170 26.35 -17.16 -26.09
CA TYR A 170 25.67 -17.69 -27.28
C TYR A 170 26.41 -18.81 -27.99
N ALA A 171 25.66 -19.84 -28.41
CA ALA A 171 26.16 -20.95 -29.20
C ALA A 171 26.00 -20.68 -30.70
N PHE A 172 27.09 -20.30 -31.36
CA PHE A 172 27.14 -20.11 -32.81
C PHE A 172 27.40 -21.43 -33.55
N THR A 173 26.63 -21.69 -34.61
CA THR A 173 26.70 -22.94 -35.41
C THR A 173 27.10 -22.70 -36.87
N GLY A 174 27.24 -21.43 -37.28
CA GLY A 174 27.56 -21.05 -38.65
C GLY A 174 29.01 -21.25 -39.07
N ASN A 175 29.32 -20.76 -40.27
CA ASN A 175 30.63 -20.89 -40.91
C ASN A 175 31.22 -19.56 -41.42
N GLN A 176 30.46 -18.47 -41.41
CA GLN A 176 30.93 -17.16 -41.87
C GLN A 176 31.80 -16.48 -40.81
N SER A 177 33.06 -16.19 -41.13
CA SER A 177 33.97 -15.50 -40.19
C SER A 177 33.63 -14.02 -40.06
N LEU A 178 33.67 -13.49 -38.84
CA LEU A 178 33.45 -12.07 -38.53
C LEU A 178 34.78 -11.31 -38.32
N THR A 179 34.80 -10.01 -38.57
CA THR A 179 35.82 -9.10 -38.02
C THR A 179 35.53 -8.78 -36.55
N VAL A 180 36.48 -8.16 -35.84
CA VAL A 180 36.28 -7.76 -34.43
C VAL A 180 35.13 -6.77 -34.31
N ALA A 181 35.10 -5.75 -35.18
CA ALA A 181 34.02 -4.76 -35.20
C ALA A 181 32.65 -5.37 -35.55
N GLU A 182 32.60 -6.26 -36.54
CA GLU A 182 31.33 -6.95 -36.88
C GLU A 182 30.85 -7.86 -35.75
N ALA A 183 31.76 -8.51 -35.01
CA ALA A 183 31.36 -9.35 -33.89
C ALA A 183 30.79 -8.54 -32.70
N ILE A 184 31.34 -7.35 -32.46
CA ILE A 184 30.80 -6.42 -31.45
C ILE A 184 29.41 -5.93 -31.88
N ALA A 185 29.24 -5.54 -33.15
CA ALA A 185 27.92 -5.13 -33.66
C ALA A 185 26.88 -6.27 -33.58
N VAL A 186 27.30 -7.51 -33.87
CA VAL A 186 26.44 -8.70 -33.71
C VAL A 186 26.07 -8.94 -32.25
N LYS A 187 27.00 -8.73 -31.30
CA LYS A 187 26.72 -8.81 -29.87
C LYS A 187 25.68 -7.77 -29.45
N GLU A 188 25.86 -6.51 -29.85
CA GLU A 188 24.91 -5.43 -29.57
C GLU A 188 23.52 -5.75 -30.13
N GLU A 189 23.43 -6.28 -31.36
CA GLU A 189 22.16 -6.70 -31.95
C GLU A 189 21.50 -7.84 -31.14
N LEU A 190 22.27 -8.83 -30.70
CA LEU A 190 21.77 -9.96 -29.89
C LEU A 190 21.32 -9.51 -28.49
N ASP A 191 22.06 -8.63 -27.84
CA ASP A 191 21.71 -8.08 -26.52
C ASP A 191 20.39 -7.28 -26.62
N LYS A 192 20.22 -6.44 -27.65
CA LYS A 192 18.97 -5.72 -27.93
C LYS A 192 17.78 -6.67 -28.16
N ILE A 193 17.99 -7.74 -28.93
CA ILE A 193 16.94 -8.74 -29.18
C ILE A 193 16.55 -9.45 -27.87
N GLU A 194 17.50 -9.81 -27.01
CA GLU A 194 17.19 -10.45 -25.72
C GLU A 194 16.45 -9.52 -24.76
N GLU A 195 16.82 -8.24 -24.72
CA GLU A 195 16.10 -7.23 -23.93
C GLU A 195 14.63 -7.11 -24.37
N LEU A 196 14.40 -6.99 -25.69
CA LEU A 196 13.05 -6.95 -26.25
C LEU A 196 12.27 -8.25 -26.00
N LEU A 197 12.90 -9.42 -26.15
CA LEU A 197 12.25 -10.71 -25.87
C LEU A 197 11.79 -10.80 -24.41
N LYS A 198 12.62 -10.32 -23.47
CA LYS A 198 12.26 -10.27 -22.05
C LYS A 198 11.11 -9.31 -21.78
N GLN A 199 11.12 -8.12 -22.37
CA GLN A 199 10.01 -7.14 -22.27
C GLN A 199 8.70 -7.71 -22.83
N LEU A 200 8.75 -8.38 -23.99
CA LEU A 200 7.58 -9.03 -24.59
C LEU A 200 7.07 -10.20 -23.74
N GLU A 201 7.96 -10.98 -23.11
CA GLU A 201 7.57 -12.05 -22.20
C GLU A 201 6.91 -11.51 -20.92
N GLU A 202 7.45 -10.44 -20.34
CA GLU A 202 6.85 -9.75 -19.19
C GLU A 202 5.50 -9.13 -19.56
N ALA A 203 5.39 -8.47 -20.71
CA ALA A 203 4.14 -7.92 -21.22
C ALA A 203 3.09 -9.01 -21.47
N ALA A 204 3.48 -10.16 -22.02
CA ALA A 204 2.58 -11.30 -22.20
C ALA A 204 2.04 -11.86 -20.86
N LYS A 205 2.87 -11.86 -19.80
CA LYS A 205 2.49 -12.37 -18.47
C LYS A 205 1.68 -11.37 -17.64
N THR A 206 1.98 -10.08 -17.76
CA THR A 206 1.45 -9.03 -16.87
C THR A 206 0.46 -8.09 -17.56
N ALA A 207 0.26 -8.24 -18.87
CA ALA A 207 -0.53 -7.34 -19.71
C ALA A 207 -0.02 -5.87 -19.72
N GLN A 208 1.23 -5.64 -19.31
CA GLN A 208 1.85 -4.32 -19.21
C GLN A 208 2.58 -3.93 -20.50
N ILE A 209 1.81 -3.55 -21.53
CA ILE A 209 2.34 -3.13 -22.85
C ILE A 209 3.20 -1.86 -22.76
N GLY A 210 3.01 -1.04 -21.71
CA GLY A 210 3.78 0.18 -21.46
C GLY A 210 5.26 -0.04 -21.08
N LEU A 211 5.71 -1.29 -20.91
CA LEU A 211 7.12 -1.63 -20.61
C LEU A 211 7.94 -1.95 -21.87
N ILE A 212 7.32 -1.99 -23.05
CA ILE A 212 7.99 -2.33 -24.31
C ILE A 212 8.63 -1.06 -24.90
N ASP A 213 9.92 -1.14 -25.20
CA ASP A 213 10.63 -0.09 -25.94
C ASP A 213 10.24 -0.13 -27.42
N MET A 214 9.35 0.79 -27.80
CA MET A 214 8.81 0.89 -29.15
C MET A 214 9.83 1.44 -30.16
N GLU A 215 10.78 2.26 -29.72
CA GLU A 215 11.84 2.80 -30.58
C GLU A 215 12.81 1.69 -30.95
N LEU A 216 13.21 0.89 -29.95
CA LEU A 216 14.06 -0.27 -30.16
C LEU A 216 13.36 -1.36 -30.99
N LEU A 217 12.08 -1.62 -30.73
CA LEU A 217 11.31 -2.60 -31.51
C LEU A 217 11.18 -2.20 -32.98
N ALA A 218 11.08 -0.89 -33.27
CA ALA A 218 11.00 -0.39 -34.64
C ALA A 218 12.27 -0.63 -35.47
N GLU A 219 13.43 -0.87 -34.85
CA GLU A 219 14.66 -1.28 -35.56
C GLU A 219 14.53 -2.70 -36.16
N PHE A 220 13.69 -3.54 -35.57
CA PHE A 220 13.59 -4.97 -35.89
C PHE A 220 12.28 -5.37 -36.58
N ALA A 221 11.18 -4.69 -36.27
CA ALA A 221 9.84 -5.00 -36.74
C ALA A 221 9.45 -4.17 -37.98
N GLN A 222 8.42 -4.63 -38.71
CA GLN A 222 7.89 -3.85 -39.83
C GLN A 222 7.08 -2.66 -39.31
N PRO A 223 7.04 -1.52 -40.05
CA PRO A 223 6.27 -0.35 -39.62
C PRO A 223 4.79 -0.65 -39.31
N GLY A 224 4.21 -1.64 -39.97
CA GLY A 224 2.84 -2.10 -39.71
C GLY A 224 2.65 -2.77 -38.34
N ASP A 225 3.63 -3.54 -37.88
CA ASP A 225 3.56 -4.27 -36.60
C ASP A 225 3.72 -3.30 -35.41
N VAL A 226 4.62 -2.31 -35.55
CA VAL A 226 4.83 -1.25 -34.57
C VAL A 226 3.59 -0.35 -34.46
N GLN A 227 2.97 0.00 -35.60
CA GLN A 227 1.73 0.78 -35.61
C GLN A 227 0.58 0.06 -34.91
N GLN A 228 0.43 -1.25 -35.12
CA GLN A 228 -0.59 -2.04 -34.41
C GLN A 228 -0.39 -1.99 -32.90
N LEU A 229 0.83 -2.23 -32.41
CA LEU A 229 1.15 -2.16 -30.99
C LEU A 229 0.94 -0.75 -30.40
N SER A 230 1.31 0.30 -31.12
CA SER A 230 1.09 1.68 -30.66
C SER A 230 -0.42 2.02 -30.58
N THR A 231 -1.21 1.55 -31.54
CA THR A 231 -2.67 1.72 -31.54
C THR A 231 -3.30 0.97 -30.37
N LEU A 232 -2.81 -0.23 -30.08
CA LEU A 232 -3.24 -1.04 -28.93
C LEU A 232 -2.88 -0.38 -27.60
N GLN A 233 -1.67 0.18 -27.48
CA GLN A 233 -1.26 0.92 -26.30
C GLN A 233 -2.19 2.12 -26.03
N GLN A 234 -2.56 2.87 -27.07
CA GLN A 234 -3.52 3.96 -26.96
C GLN A 234 -4.91 3.48 -26.54
N GLN A 235 -5.40 2.37 -27.11
CA GLN A 235 -6.69 1.79 -26.72
C GLN A 235 -6.72 1.34 -25.25
N VAL A 236 -5.64 0.73 -24.77
CA VAL A 236 -5.52 0.34 -23.35
C VAL A 236 -5.49 1.57 -22.44
N GLN A 237 -4.76 2.62 -22.82
CA GLN A 237 -4.75 3.88 -22.06
C GLN A 237 -6.13 4.55 -22.01
N ASP A 238 -6.84 4.61 -23.14
CA ASP A 238 -8.20 5.17 -23.20
C ASP A 238 -9.19 4.33 -22.37
N TYR A 239 -9.11 3.00 -22.44
CA TYR A 239 -9.91 2.11 -21.60
C TYR A 239 -9.65 2.33 -20.10
N LEU A 240 -8.39 2.42 -19.69
CA LEU A 240 -8.01 2.69 -18.31
C LEU A 240 -8.51 4.07 -17.85
N ARG A 241 -8.47 5.09 -18.71
CA ARG A 241 -9.00 6.42 -18.42
C ARG A 241 -10.51 6.38 -18.19
N GLU A 242 -11.27 5.77 -19.09
CA GLU A 242 -12.73 5.64 -18.94
C GLU A 242 -13.12 4.82 -17.71
N ALA A 243 -12.40 3.73 -17.43
CA ALA A 243 -12.64 2.91 -16.26
C ALA A 243 -12.28 3.65 -14.96
N ALA A 244 -11.23 4.49 -14.97
CA ALA A 244 -10.85 5.34 -13.85
C ALA A 244 -11.95 6.36 -13.54
N GLU A 245 -12.48 7.04 -14.56
CA GLU A 245 -13.60 7.98 -14.43
C GLU A 245 -14.85 7.31 -13.84
N ARG A 246 -15.23 6.12 -14.34
CA ARG A 246 -16.37 5.35 -13.83
C ARG A 246 -16.22 4.92 -12.37
N GLN A 247 -14.98 4.67 -11.93
CA GLN A 247 -14.68 4.29 -10.56
C GLN A 247 -14.45 5.50 -9.64
N GLY A 248 -14.58 6.73 -10.15
CA GLY A 248 -14.48 7.96 -9.37
C GLY A 248 -13.06 8.48 -9.22
N LEU A 249 -12.19 8.29 -10.20
CA LEU A 249 -10.94 9.04 -10.32
C LEU A 249 -11.19 10.22 -11.27
N GLU A 250 -11.05 11.45 -10.78
CA GLU A 250 -11.18 12.66 -11.59
C GLU A 250 -9.83 13.01 -12.22
N HIS A 251 -9.83 13.31 -13.51
CA HIS A 251 -8.63 13.71 -14.22
C HIS A 251 -8.39 15.22 -14.09
N SER A 252 -7.27 15.61 -13.48
CA SER A 252 -6.82 16.99 -13.40
C SER A 252 -5.54 17.17 -14.23
N GLY A 253 -5.71 17.42 -15.53
CA GLY A 253 -4.57 17.74 -16.41
C GLY A 253 -3.79 16.52 -16.89
N ARG A 254 -2.67 16.16 -16.23
CA ARG A 254 -1.84 14.96 -16.54
C ARG A 254 -1.92 13.89 -15.45
N ASN A 255 -2.77 14.13 -14.46
CA ASN A 255 -2.76 13.51 -13.16
C ASN A 255 -4.18 13.09 -12.73
N PHE A 256 -4.29 11.97 -12.02
CA PHE A 256 -5.57 11.51 -11.46
C PHE A 256 -5.70 11.89 -9.99
N ARG A 257 -6.87 12.43 -9.63
CA ARG A 257 -7.27 12.77 -8.26
C ARG A 257 -8.41 11.86 -7.79
N LEU A 258 -8.33 11.42 -6.55
CA LEU A 258 -9.37 10.58 -5.94
C LEU A 258 -10.63 11.40 -5.60
N THR A 259 -11.80 10.93 -6.05
CA THR A 259 -13.09 11.49 -5.62
C THR A 259 -13.56 10.85 -4.31
N PRO A 260 -14.51 11.49 -3.59
CA PRO A 260 -15.18 10.90 -2.43
C PRO A 260 -15.94 9.59 -2.72
N GLN A 261 -16.25 9.29 -4.00
CA GLN A 261 -16.87 8.03 -4.40
C GLN A 261 -15.84 6.90 -4.48
N ALA A 262 -14.68 7.14 -5.12
CA ALA A 262 -13.57 6.20 -5.17
C ALA A 262 -13.08 5.83 -3.76
N TYR A 263 -13.00 6.81 -2.86
CA TYR A 263 -12.65 6.59 -1.46
C TYR A 263 -13.60 5.60 -0.76
N ARG A 264 -14.92 5.72 -0.99
CA ARG A 264 -15.92 4.80 -0.43
C ARG A 264 -15.83 3.39 -1.02
N VAL A 265 -15.58 3.26 -2.32
CA VAL A 265 -15.38 1.97 -2.99
C VAL A 265 -14.14 1.27 -2.42
N PHE A 266 -13.04 2.00 -2.26
CA PHE A 266 -11.82 1.47 -1.64
C PHE A 266 -12.05 1.03 -0.20
N GLN A 267 -12.66 1.88 0.64
CA GLN A 267 -12.98 1.54 2.02
C GLN A 267 -13.82 0.26 2.10
N GLY A 268 -14.82 0.10 1.22
CA GLY A 268 -15.62 -1.12 1.14
C GLY A 268 -14.80 -2.37 0.79
N LYS A 269 -13.92 -2.28 -0.22
CA LYS A 269 -13.02 -3.37 -0.63
C LYS A 269 -12.00 -3.72 0.46
N LEU A 270 -11.36 -2.71 1.05
CA LEU A 270 -10.39 -2.86 2.13
C LEU A 270 -11.04 -3.49 3.35
N LEU A 271 -12.25 -3.06 3.70
CA LEU A 271 -13.02 -3.66 4.77
C LEU A 271 -13.34 -5.13 4.48
N SER A 272 -13.75 -5.44 3.25
CA SER A 272 -14.03 -6.82 2.85
C SER A 272 -12.79 -7.70 2.88
N ARG A 273 -11.60 -7.18 2.56
CA ARG A 273 -10.34 -7.95 2.59
C ARG A 273 -9.79 -8.11 4.01
N LEU A 274 -9.84 -7.05 4.84
CA LEU A 274 -9.28 -7.09 6.19
C LEU A 274 -10.21 -7.75 7.23
N PHE A 275 -11.52 -7.79 6.96
CA PHE A 275 -12.52 -8.25 7.93
C PHE A 275 -13.41 -9.40 7.42
N SER A 276 -13.13 -9.98 6.24
CA SER A 276 -13.81 -11.19 5.75
C SER A 276 -13.78 -12.31 6.79
N ASP A 277 -12.62 -12.50 7.42
CA ASP A 277 -12.38 -13.62 8.33
C ASP A 277 -12.76 -13.30 9.79
N LEU A 278 -12.84 -12.00 10.14
CA LEU A 278 -13.33 -11.52 11.43
C LEU A 278 -14.83 -11.80 11.63
N GLN A 279 -15.62 -11.95 10.56
CA GLN A 279 -17.05 -12.31 10.66
C GLN A 279 -17.27 -13.69 11.29
N ALA A 280 -16.28 -14.60 11.24
CA ALA A 280 -16.35 -15.91 11.90
C ALA A 280 -16.17 -15.82 13.43
N SER A 281 -15.54 -14.74 13.93
CA SER A 281 -15.24 -14.51 15.35
C SER A 281 -16.28 -13.68 16.11
N ARG A 282 -17.53 -13.64 15.62
CA ARG A 282 -18.70 -12.94 16.18
C ARG A 282 -19.10 -13.33 17.62
N THR A 283 -18.24 -13.98 18.39
CA THR A 283 -18.50 -14.46 19.76
C THR A 283 -17.88 -13.59 20.85
N GLY A 284 -17.30 -12.42 20.53
CA GLY A 284 -16.55 -11.63 21.50
C GLY A 284 -16.82 -10.12 21.55
N ARG A 285 -17.97 -9.71 22.10
CA ARG A 285 -18.29 -8.37 22.66
C ARG A 285 -18.69 -7.24 21.69
N HIS A 286 -19.93 -7.30 21.22
CA HIS A 286 -20.96 -6.48 21.85
C HIS A 286 -21.87 -7.51 22.53
N GLN A 287 -22.10 -7.44 23.85
CA GLN A 287 -23.24 -8.22 24.37
C GLN A 287 -24.45 -7.78 23.54
N GLY A 288 -25.20 -8.76 23.01
CA GLY A 288 -26.29 -8.54 22.06
C GLY A 288 -27.23 -7.42 22.52
N PRO A 289 -28.06 -6.87 21.62
CA PRO A 289 -28.87 -5.69 21.90
C PRO A 289 -29.46 -5.79 23.30
N VAL A 290 -29.00 -4.92 24.21
CA VAL A 290 -29.49 -4.92 25.59
C VAL A 290 -30.96 -4.54 25.47
N VAL A 291 -31.83 -5.54 25.56
CA VAL A 291 -33.27 -5.37 25.61
C VAL A 291 -33.54 -4.77 26.98
N GLY A 292 -33.80 -3.48 27.00
CA GLY A 292 -34.01 -2.65 28.18
C GLY A 292 -34.44 -1.27 27.72
N GLU A 293 -34.86 -0.41 28.66
CA GLU A 293 -35.29 0.95 28.33
C GLU A 293 -34.20 1.70 27.57
N GLY A 294 -34.50 2.05 26.32
CA GLY A 294 -33.60 2.70 25.39
C GLY A 294 -34.34 3.72 24.52
N ALA A 295 -33.58 4.59 23.85
CA ALA A 295 -34.15 5.70 23.08
C ALA A 295 -34.79 5.28 21.75
N VAL A 296 -34.64 4.01 21.33
CA VAL A 296 -35.12 3.53 20.03
C VAL A 296 -36.23 2.50 20.26
N GLU A 297 -37.45 2.86 19.89
CA GLU A 297 -38.60 1.96 19.87
C GLU A 297 -38.45 0.92 18.75
N THR A 298 -38.79 -0.34 19.04
CA THR A 298 -38.91 -1.38 18.02
C THR A 298 -40.37 -1.67 17.71
N GLN A 299 -40.64 -2.19 16.52
CA GLN A 299 -41.99 -2.61 16.12
C GLN A 299 -42.52 -3.81 16.91
N SER A 300 -41.66 -4.49 17.69
CA SER A 300 -42.08 -5.59 18.56
C SER A 300 -42.63 -5.02 19.86
N THR A 301 -43.82 -5.47 20.24
CA THR A 301 -44.46 -5.14 21.53
C THR A 301 -44.33 -6.29 22.52
N LYS A 302 -44.46 -5.97 23.82
CA LYS A 302 -44.65 -6.94 24.91
C LYS A 302 -45.83 -6.50 25.78
N ALA A 303 -46.40 -7.41 26.56
CA ALA A 303 -47.35 -7.07 27.60
C ALA A 303 -46.67 -6.19 28.67
N TYR A 304 -47.42 -5.24 29.22
CA TYR A 304 -46.94 -4.34 30.27
C TYR A 304 -46.57 -5.12 31.53
N GLU A 305 -45.38 -4.84 32.06
CA GLU A 305 -44.93 -5.30 33.36
C GLU A 305 -44.66 -4.09 34.27
N PHE A 306 -44.86 -4.26 35.58
CA PHE A 306 -44.64 -3.18 36.54
C PHE A 306 -43.18 -2.69 36.47
N GLY A 307 -43.00 -1.42 36.09
CA GLY A 307 -41.69 -0.79 35.88
C GLY A 307 -41.42 -0.36 34.44
N ASP A 308 -42.23 -0.78 33.46
CA ASP A 308 -42.12 -0.32 32.08
C ASP A 308 -42.59 1.15 31.92
N SER A 309 -41.85 1.95 31.16
CA SER A 309 -42.26 3.32 30.82
C SER A 309 -43.50 3.35 29.92
N ILE A 310 -44.55 4.02 30.39
CA ILE A 310 -45.81 4.28 29.66
C ILE A 310 -45.58 5.15 28.40
N ALA A 311 -44.47 5.87 28.33
CA ALA A 311 -44.13 6.69 27.16
C ALA A 311 -44.01 5.86 25.87
N ASN A 312 -43.65 4.57 26.00
CA ASN A 312 -43.45 3.65 24.88
C ASN A 312 -44.71 2.77 24.61
N MET A 313 -45.89 3.18 25.07
CA MET A 313 -47.11 2.40 24.93
C MET A 313 -47.64 2.39 23.48
N ASP A 314 -47.90 1.20 22.95
CA ASP A 314 -48.61 1.04 21.67
C ASP A 314 -50.09 1.34 21.89
N LEU A 315 -50.47 2.60 21.68
CA LEU A 315 -51.84 3.07 21.86
C LEU A 315 -52.83 2.31 20.96
N VAL A 316 -52.45 2.01 19.73
CA VAL A 316 -53.36 1.40 18.75
C VAL A 316 -53.69 -0.03 19.15
N SER A 317 -52.66 -0.83 19.44
CA SER A 317 -52.85 -2.23 19.82
C SER A 317 -53.49 -2.34 21.22
N THR A 318 -53.14 -1.44 22.15
CA THR A 318 -53.75 -1.39 23.49
C THR A 318 -55.24 -1.07 23.44
N ILE A 319 -55.65 -0.07 22.67
CA ILE A 319 -57.06 0.26 22.47
C ILE A 319 -57.78 -0.90 21.77
N THR A 320 -57.13 -1.53 20.79
CA THR A 320 -57.69 -2.69 20.08
C THR A 320 -57.96 -3.86 21.04
N ASN A 321 -57.02 -4.19 21.94
CA ASN A 321 -57.20 -5.20 22.98
C ASN A 321 -58.36 -4.86 23.91
N THR A 322 -58.43 -3.59 24.33
CA THR A 322 -59.50 -3.08 25.21
C THR A 322 -60.88 -3.29 24.56
N VAL A 323 -61.05 -2.92 23.28
CA VAL A 323 -62.31 -3.11 22.54
C VAL A 323 -62.66 -4.59 22.40
N ILE A 324 -61.67 -5.44 22.10
CA ILE A 324 -61.88 -6.88 21.95
C ILE A 324 -62.32 -7.51 23.28
N ARG A 325 -61.75 -7.09 24.42
CA ARG A 325 -62.20 -7.57 25.74
C ARG A 325 -63.60 -7.08 26.06
N SER A 326 -63.87 -5.78 25.95
CA SER A 326 -65.19 -5.20 26.28
C SER A 326 -66.33 -5.81 25.46
N LYS A 327 -66.04 -6.31 24.24
CA LYS A 327 -67.02 -7.06 23.44
C LYS A 327 -67.29 -8.48 23.93
N LYS A 328 -66.34 -9.12 24.63
CA LYS A 328 -66.50 -10.47 25.20
C LYS A 328 -67.23 -10.47 26.54
N ASN A 329 -67.13 -9.37 27.30
CA ASN A 329 -67.79 -9.21 28.60
C ASN A 329 -69.01 -8.28 28.47
N ALA A 330 -70.21 -8.87 28.39
CA ALA A 330 -71.46 -8.12 28.18
C ALA A 330 -71.80 -7.10 29.28
N GLU A 331 -71.29 -7.28 30.51
CA GLU A 331 -71.49 -6.35 31.63
C GLU A 331 -70.56 -5.12 31.58
N GLU A 332 -69.42 -5.22 30.89
CA GLU A 332 -68.42 -4.14 30.74
C GLU A 332 -68.56 -3.38 29.42
N ALA A 333 -69.47 -3.80 28.53
CA ALA A 333 -69.66 -3.21 27.20
C ALA A 333 -70.06 -1.72 27.25
N SER A 334 -70.58 -1.24 28.39
CA SER A 334 -71.01 0.15 28.59
C SER A 334 -69.88 1.09 29.03
N THR A 335 -68.76 0.55 29.53
CA THR A 335 -67.68 1.36 30.11
C THR A 335 -66.36 1.00 29.44
N PHE A 336 -65.76 1.96 28.73
CA PHE A 336 -64.46 1.79 28.07
C PHE A 336 -63.34 1.82 29.13
N ALA A 337 -63.32 0.83 30.01
CA ALA A 337 -62.36 0.73 31.09
C ALA A 337 -61.09 0.04 30.58
N LEU A 338 -59.96 0.73 30.67
CA LEU A 338 -58.63 0.20 30.35
C LEU A 338 -58.18 -0.71 31.50
N HIS A 339 -57.74 -1.94 31.19
CA HIS A 339 -57.13 -2.84 32.19
C HIS A 339 -55.63 -2.95 31.92
N PRO A 340 -54.80 -3.19 32.96
CA PRO A 340 -53.37 -3.44 32.78
C PRO A 340 -53.04 -4.54 31.76
N ASP A 341 -53.90 -5.56 31.62
CA ASP A 341 -53.69 -6.66 30.67
C ASP A 341 -53.87 -6.26 29.19
N ASP A 342 -54.51 -5.12 28.91
CA ASP A 342 -54.64 -4.61 27.54
C ASP A 342 -53.37 -3.91 27.06
N LEU A 343 -52.55 -3.45 28.02
CA LEU A 343 -51.42 -2.57 27.78
C LEU A 343 -50.31 -3.33 27.05
N LEU A 344 -49.97 -2.83 25.86
CA LEU A 344 -48.82 -3.26 25.09
C LEU A 344 -47.78 -2.15 25.06
N ILE A 345 -46.54 -2.51 25.40
CA ILE A 345 -45.39 -1.60 25.40
C ILE A 345 -44.45 -1.98 24.26
N HIS A 346 -44.02 -1.00 23.47
CA HIS A 346 -42.96 -1.17 22.49
C HIS A 346 -41.68 -1.58 23.20
N ARG A 347 -41.06 -2.68 22.74
CA ARG A 347 -39.72 -3.02 23.20
C ARG A 347 -38.78 -1.93 22.72
N THR A 348 -38.05 -1.34 23.65
CA THR A 348 -36.98 -0.42 23.30
C THR A 348 -35.67 -1.20 23.21
N ARG A 349 -34.79 -0.72 22.33
CA ARG A 349 -33.42 -1.22 22.21
C ARG A 349 -32.49 -0.11 22.66
N ASN A 350 -31.62 -0.43 23.62
CA ASN A 350 -30.47 0.41 23.88
C ASN A 350 -29.32 -0.08 22.99
N THR A 351 -28.91 0.76 22.04
CA THR A 351 -27.67 0.54 21.30
C THR A 351 -26.58 1.32 22.04
N PRO A 352 -25.73 0.66 22.85
CA PRO A 352 -24.72 1.36 23.61
C PRO A 352 -23.76 2.08 22.65
N LYS A 353 -23.75 3.41 22.70
CA LYS A 353 -22.82 4.22 21.91
C LYS A 353 -21.38 3.91 22.33
N CYS A 354 -20.44 3.93 21.41
CA CYS A 354 -19.01 3.84 21.70
C CYS A 354 -18.29 5.12 21.24
N ALA A 355 -17.23 5.49 21.96
CA ALA A 355 -16.32 6.55 21.56
C ALA A 355 -14.91 5.96 21.38
N THR A 356 -14.38 6.08 20.16
CA THR A 356 -13.09 5.53 19.77
C THR A 356 -12.15 6.65 19.34
N ALA A 357 -10.97 6.72 19.94
CA ALA A 357 -9.87 7.58 19.45
C ALA A 357 -8.76 6.71 18.85
N VAL A 358 -8.37 6.97 17.61
CA VAL A 358 -7.27 6.27 16.92
C VAL A 358 -6.01 7.13 17.05
N VAL A 359 -5.00 6.62 17.76
CA VAL A 359 -3.68 7.23 17.89
C VAL A 359 -2.75 6.54 16.90
N MET A 360 -2.27 7.31 15.93
CA MET A 360 -1.45 6.85 14.81
C MET A 360 -0.02 7.32 15.02
N ASP A 361 0.91 6.39 15.20
CA ASP A 361 2.33 6.70 15.19
C ASP A 361 2.76 7.16 13.80
N MET A 362 3.35 8.35 13.75
CA MET A 362 3.83 9.03 12.56
C MET A 362 5.24 9.61 12.79
N SER A 363 5.97 8.97 13.70
CA SER A 363 7.39 9.22 13.97
C SER A 363 8.27 8.86 12.77
N GLY A 364 9.57 9.17 12.85
CA GLY A 364 10.51 8.90 11.76
C GLY A 364 10.71 7.41 11.47
N SER A 365 10.60 6.55 12.48
CA SER A 365 10.77 5.10 12.34
C SER A 365 9.72 4.49 11.40
N MET A 366 8.52 5.07 11.39
CA MET A 366 7.42 4.64 10.54
C MET A 366 7.73 4.69 9.04
N ARG A 367 8.75 5.46 8.62
CA ARG A 367 9.22 5.50 7.22
C ARG A 367 9.90 4.21 6.79
N TYR A 368 10.56 3.51 7.72
CA TYR A 368 11.18 2.22 7.41
C TYR A 368 10.09 1.23 7.01
N ASP A 369 10.35 0.51 5.92
CA ASP A 369 9.44 -0.48 5.29
C ASP A 369 8.05 0.03 4.90
N GLY A 370 7.85 1.34 4.92
CA GLY A 370 6.55 1.90 4.64
C GLY A 370 5.49 1.59 5.71
N GLN A 371 5.85 1.39 6.99
CA GLN A 371 4.87 1.10 8.05
C GLN A 371 3.77 2.15 8.18
N TYR A 372 4.06 3.41 7.84
CA TYR A 372 3.05 4.47 7.77
C TYR A 372 1.89 4.17 6.80
N ILE A 373 2.11 3.35 5.77
CA ILE A 373 1.06 2.87 4.85
C ILE A 373 0.09 1.98 5.62
N ASN A 374 0.63 1.06 6.44
CA ASN A 374 -0.17 0.16 7.27
C ASN A 374 -1.01 0.94 8.29
N VAL A 375 -0.41 1.94 8.96
CA VAL A 375 -1.16 2.82 9.89
C VAL A 375 -2.34 3.50 9.20
N LYS A 376 -2.10 4.10 8.03
CA LYS A 376 -3.15 4.77 7.26
C LYS A 376 -4.22 3.79 6.80
N ARG A 377 -3.82 2.64 6.26
CA ARG A 377 -4.73 1.58 5.81
C ARG A 377 -5.66 1.13 6.95
N MET A 378 -5.09 0.89 8.14
CA MET A 378 -5.87 0.53 9.33
C MET A 378 -6.82 1.64 9.79
N ALA A 379 -6.34 2.89 9.88
CA ALA A 379 -7.18 4.02 10.27
C ALA A 379 -8.38 4.20 9.33
N LEU A 380 -8.16 4.04 8.02
CA LEU A 380 -9.20 4.10 7.00
C LEU A 380 -10.18 2.94 7.07
N ALA A 381 -9.69 1.74 7.36
CA ALA A 381 -10.53 0.56 7.51
C ALA A 381 -11.45 0.69 8.75
N LEU A 382 -10.91 1.17 9.87
CA LEU A 382 -11.68 1.47 11.07
C LEU A 382 -12.73 2.56 10.81
N GLU A 383 -12.39 3.60 10.05
CA GLU A 383 -13.36 4.63 9.66
C GLU A 383 -14.53 4.02 8.86
N GLY A 384 -14.21 3.19 7.85
CA GLY A 384 -15.20 2.54 7.00
C GLY A 384 -16.10 1.57 7.78
N LEU A 385 -15.51 0.75 8.67
CA LEU A 385 -16.23 -0.20 9.52
C LEU A 385 -17.21 0.53 10.44
N MET A 386 -16.72 1.50 11.22
CA MET A 386 -17.53 2.20 12.20
C MET A 386 -18.66 2.98 11.53
N ARG A 387 -18.44 3.61 10.38
CA ARG A 387 -19.49 4.32 9.65
C ARG A 387 -20.58 3.38 9.11
N LYS A 388 -20.20 2.18 8.66
CA LYS A 388 -21.12 1.21 8.06
C LYS A 388 -21.94 0.47 9.12
N GLU A 389 -21.29 0.00 10.18
CA GLU A 389 -21.92 -0.85 11.19
C GLU A 389 -22.45 -0.05 12.39
N PHE A 390 -21.81 1.07 12.75
CA PHE A 390 -22.07 1.83 13.98
C PHE A 390 -22.16 3.35 13.72
N PRO A 391 -23.12 3.84 12.92
CA PRO A 391 -23.20 5.25 12.50
C PRO A 391 -23.41 6.25 13.66
N GLY A 392 -23.82 5.79 14.84
CA GLY A 392 -24.02 6.61 16.04
C GLY A 392 -22.79 6.76 16.94
N ASP A 393 -21.69 6.09 16.62
CA ASP A 393 -20.47 6.09 17.43
C ASP A 393 -19.56 7.28 17.10
N TRP A 394 -18.81 7.73 18.12
CA TRP A 394 -17.84 8.80 17.96
C TRP A 394 -16.48 8.22 17.54
N LEU A 395 -15.85 8.84 16.54
CA LEU A 395 -14.53 8.46 16.04
C LEU A 395 -13.66 9.69 15.80
N GLY A 396 -12.50 9.72 16.48
CA GLY A 396 -11.46 10.75 16.34
C GLY A 396 -10.10 10.16 15.96
N PHE A 397 -9.26 10.95 15.30
CA PHE A 397 -7.93 10.55 14.84
C PHE A 397 -6.87 11.51 15.40
N ILE A 398 -5.74 10.96 15.83
CA ILE A 398 -4.60 11.70 16.40
C ILE A 398 -3.33 11.18 15.74
N GLU A 399 -2.49 12.07 15.23
CA GLU A 399 -1.11 11.73 14.88
C GLU A 399 -0.22 11.90 16.12
N ALA A 400 0.62 10.91 16.40
CA ALA A 400 1.64 10.94 17.44
C ALA A 400 3.02 10.95 16.77
N PHE A 401 3.82 11.94 17.14
CA PHE A 401 5.21 12.12 16.75
C PHE A 401 5.92 12.72 17.98
N SER A 402 6.90 13.61 17.84
CA SER A 402 7.50 14.28 19.03
C SER A 402 6.46 15.05 19.85
N PHE A 403 5.35 15.44 19.20
CA PHE A 403 4.13 15.98 19.79
C PHE A 403 2.93 15.12 19.37
N ALA A 404 1.71 15.54 19.70
CA ALA A 404 0.50 14.90 19.22
C ALA A 404 -0.48 15.95 18.70
N ARG A 405 -1.19 15.64 17.60
CA ARG A 405 -2.15 16.57 16.97
C ARG A 405 -3.39 15.83 16.52
N VAL A 406 -4.53 16.50 16.61
CA VAL A 406 -5.80 15.99 16.07
C VAL A 406 -5.75 16.05 14.55
N VAL A 407 -6.16 14.96 13.90
CA VAL A 407 -6.18 14.82 12.45
C VAL A 407 -7.61 14.83 11.95
N GLU A 408 -7.85 15.68 10.96
CA GLU A 408 -9.12 15.67 10.22
C GLU A 408 -9.19 14.44 9.32
N ARG A 409 -10.39 13.86 9.20
CA ARG A 409 -10.62 12.61 8.45
C ARG A 409 -10.14 12.69 6.99
N SER A 410 -10.34 13.84 6.33
CA SER A 410 -9.90 14.06 4.95
C SER A 410 -8.38 14.03 4.76
N LYS A 411 -7.60 14.25 5.84
CA LYS A 411 -6.13 14.30 5.82
C LYS A 411 -5.49 12.95 6.13
N LEU A 412 -6.27 11.89 6.42
CA LEU A 412 -5.71 10.58 6.78
C LEU A 412 -4.82 10.00 5.68
N VAL A 413 -5.24 10.09 4.42
CA VAL A 413 -4.46 9.56 3.28
C VAL A 413 -3.17 10.33 3.06
N THR A 414 -3.24 11.64 3.28
CA THR A 414 -2.19 12.60 2.92
C THR A 414 -1.17 12.76 4.04
N LEU A 415 -1.45 12.14 5.19
CA LEU A 415 -0.57 12.14 6.34
C LEU A 415 0.73 11.40 6.04
N MET A 416 1.84 12.03 6.41
CA MET A 416 3.19 11.53 6.19
C MET A 416 3.97 11.51 7.50
N PRO A 417 4.84 10.51 7.71
CA PRO A 417 5.75 10.49 8.85
C PRO A 417 6.59 11.75 8.93
N LYS A 418 6.97 12.18 10.14
CA LYS A 418 7.83 13.36 10.28
C LYS A 418 9.23 13.08 9.72
N PRO A 419 9.88 14.06 9.06
CA PRO A 419 11.22 13.88 8.50
C PRO A 419 12.25 13.71 9.60
N VAL A 420 13.18 12.77 9.42
CA VAL A 420 14.31 12.57 10.33
C VAL A 420 15.29 13.72 10.16
N THR A 421 15.44 14.52 11.21
CA THR A 421 16.33 15.70 11.23
C THR A 421 17.62 15.47 12.02
N ILE A 422 17.68 14.40 12.81
CA ILE A 422 18.86 14.01 13.59
C ILE A 422 19.16 12.55 13.28
N SER A 423 20.39 12.26 12.85
CA SER A 423 20.85 10.91 12.51
C SER A 423 21.81 10.31 13.54
N ASN A 424 22.02 10.99 14.68
CA ASN A 424 22.88 10.49 15.74
C ASN A 424 22.26 9.22 16.36
N PRO A 425 23.01 8.11 16.50
CA PRO A 425 22.50 6.88 17.10
C PRO A 425 22.12 7.01 18.58
N VAL A 426 22.58 8.05 19.29
CA VAL A 426 22.18 8.34 20.65
C VAL A 426 21.77 9.81 20.75
N VAL A 427 20.51 10.06 21.12
CA VAL A 427 19.94 11.40 21.30
C VAL A 427 19.37 11.50 22.71
N ARG A 428 19.80 12.53 23.45
CA ARG A 428 19.25 12.86 24.77
C ARG A 428 19.02 14.36 24.80
N LEU A 429 17.87 14.80 24.34
CA LEU A 429 17.49 16.22 24.29
C LEU A 429 16.37 16.52 25.27
N ARG A 430 16.37 17.77 25.73
CA ARG A 430 15.32 18.34 26.56
C ARG A 430 14.96 19.72 26.01
N ALA A 431 13.68 19.97 25.80
CA ALA A 431 13.14 21.26 25.40
C ALA A 431 12.15 21.74 26.46
N ASP A 432 12.38 22.93 27.01
CA ASP A 432 11.43 23.59 27.90
C ASP A 432 10.39 24.33 27.05
N MET A 433 9.18 23.78 26.96
CA MET A 433 8.09 24.34 26.15
C MET A 433 7.35 25.47 26.85
N SER A 434 7.74 25.82 28.09
CA SER A 434 7.25 27.01 28.79
C SER A 434 7.95 28.29 28.30
N ASN A 435 9.14 28.14 27.73
CA ASN A 435 9.95 29.25 27.26
C ASN A 435 9.36 29.81 25.96
N PRO A 436 8.98 31.12 25.90
CA PRO A 436 8.44 31.73 24.70
C PRO A 436 9.39 31.71 23.49
N ASP A 437 10.69 31.55 23.72
CA ASP A 437 11.71 31.46 22.67
C ASP A 437 11.81 30.05 22.04
N VAL A 438 11.13 29.05 22.61
CA VAL A 438 11.14 27.66 22.13
C VAL A 438 9.82 27.34 21.44
N SER A 439 9.88 27.14 20.12
CA SER A 439 8.71 26.73 19.33
C SER A 439 8.78 25.27 18.90
N GLU A 440 7.61 24.68 18.60
CA GLU A 440 7.50 23.30 18.10
C GLU A 440 8.36 23.05 16.84
N GLN A 441 8.55 24.07 16.01
CA GLN A 441 9.32 23.99 14.76
C GLN A 441 10.83 23.84 15.01
N MET A 442 11.32 24.26 16.19
CA MET A 442 12.71 24.13 16.58
C MET A 442 13.02 22.75 17.18
N VAL A 443 11.98 21.99 17.50
CA VAL A 443 12.11 20.66 18.10
C VAL A 443 12.14 19.61 16.97
N PRO A 444 13.09 18.67 17.00
CA PRO A 444 13.12 17.54 16.05
C PRO A 444 11.77 16.81 16.06
N PRO A 445 11.08 16.66 14.92
CA PRO A 445 9.68 16.21 14.93
C PRO A 445 9.52 14.69 14.91
N HIS A 446 10.59 13.92 14.70
CA HIS A 446 10.55 12.51 14.31
C HIS A 446 10.63 11.48 15.45
N PHE A 447 10.52 11.90 16.71
CA PHE A 447 10.42 10.98 17.86
C PHE A 447 8.99 10.46 18.06
N THR A 448 8.83 9.50 18.97
CA THR A 448 7.58 8.76 19.23
C THR A 448 7.03 9.13 20.62
N ASN A 449 6.10 10.10 20.69
CA ASN A 449 5.49 10.58 21.93
C ASN A 449 4.10 9.97 22.16
N LEU A 450 4.07 8.68 22.51
CA LEU A 450 2.83 7.97 22.81
C LEU A 450 2.11 8.57 24.02
N GLN A 451 2.85 9.04 25.03
CA GLN A 451 2.31 9.69 26.22
C GLN A 451 1.44 10.91 25.84
N HIS A 452 1.93 11.79 24.97
CA HIS A 452 1.16 12.95 24.52
C HIS A 452 -0.05 12.54 23.67
N GLY A 453 0.10 11.55 22.80
CA GLY A 453 -1.00 10.99 21.99
C GLY A 453 -2.14 10.43 22.87
N LEU A 454 -1.79 9.63 23.89
CA LEU A 454 -2.75 9.09 24.85
C LEU A 454 -3.42 10.20 25.68
N SER A 455 -2.67 11.21 26.09
CA SER A 455 -3.20 12.34 26.85
C SER A 455 -4.24 13.14 26.04
N LEU A 456 -3.94 13.39 24.77
CA LEU A 456 -4.88 14.06 23.85
C LEU A 456 -6.11 13.20 23.60
N ALA A 457 -5.94 11.88 23.38
CA ALA A 457 -7.05 10.94 23.21
C ALA A 457 -7.96 10.90 24.44
N ARG A 458 -7.39 10.85 25.65
CA ARG A 458 -8.13 10.90 26.91
C ARG A 458 -8.99 12.16 27.02
N LYS A 459 -8.42 13.34 26.74
CA LYS A 459 -9.16 14.61 26.75
C LYS A 459 -10.30 14.64 25.73
N MET A 460 -10.10 14.06 24.55
CA MET A 460 -11.15 13.99 23.53
C MET A 460 -12.28 13.02 23.92
N LEU A 461 -11.93 11.91 24.58
CA LEU A 461 -12.88 10.90 25.04
C LEU A 461 -13.63 11.31 26.31
N SER A 462 -13.02 12.13 27.17
CA SER A 462 -13.62 12.54 28.45
C SER A 462 -14.89 13.39 28.28
N VAL A 463 -15.00 14.12 27.16
CA VAL A 463 -16.18 14.94 26.83
C VAL A 463 -17.28 14.16 26.11
N GLN A 464 -17.06 12.89 25.77
CA GLN A 464 -18.04 12.07 25.07
C GLN A 464 -19.06 11.48 26.05
N ASP A 465 -20.34 11.60 25.70
CA ASP A 465 -21.49 11.10 26.46
C ASP A 465 -21.71 9.59 26.21
N THR A 466 -20.71 8.80 26.60
CA THR A 466 -20.80 7.35 26.63
C THR A 466 -19.85 6.76 27.67
N PRO A 467 -20.25 5.68 28.39
CA PRO A 467 -19.36 4.92 29.25
C PRO A 467 -18.36 4.04 28.45
N ASN A 468 -18.64 3.72 27.18
CA ASN A 468 -17.80 2.84 26.37
C ASN A 468 -16.76 3.66 25.60
N ARG A 469 -15.59 3.87 26.21
CA ARG A 469 -14.51 4.68 25.65
C ARG A 469 -13.30 3.79 25.38
N GLN A 470 -12.73 3.91 24.19
CA GLN A 470 -11.55 3.15 23.82
C GLN A 470 -10.56 3.97 22.98
N ILE A 471 -9.30 3.60 23.11
CA ILE A 471 -8.19 4.09 22.29
C ILE A 471 -7.69 2.93 21.45
N VAL A 472 -7.51 3.16 20.15
CA VAL A 472 -6.80 2.26 19.25
C VAL A 472 -5.45 2.89 18.94
N LEU A 473 -4.38 2.34 19.50
CA LEU A 473 -3.01 2.80 19.30
C LEU A 473 -2.33 1.94 18.22
N ILE A 474 -1.79 2.56 17.19
CA ILE A 474 -1.05 1.88 16.11
C ILE A 474 0.38 2.40 16.13
N THR A 475 1.37 1.54 16.40
CA THR A 475 2.79 1.90 16.55
C THR A 475 3.70 0.73 16.19
N ASP A 476 4.96 1.01 15.91
CA ASP A 476 6.00 0.01 15.61
C ASP A 476 6.84 -0.40 16.83
N GLY A 477 6.76 0.33 17.97
CA GLY A 477 7.52 -0.03 19.17
C GLY A 477 7.42 0.93 20.36
N LEU A 478 8.52 1.00 21.11
CA LEU A 478 8.68 1.79 22.33
C LEU A 478 8.64 3.32 22.09
N PRO A 479 8.11 4.10 23.05
CA PRO A 479 8.14 5.54 22.97
C PRO A 479 9.56 6.09 23.17
N THR A 480 9.87 7.16 22.44
CA THR A 480 11.18 7.86 22.47
C THR A 480 11.03 9.34 22.85
N ALA A 481 9.82 9.80 23.14
CA ALA A 481 9.57 11.14 23.64
C ALA A 481 8.44 11.15 24.68
N HIS A 482 8.53 12.08 25.64
CA HIS A 482 7.49 12.31 26.64
C HIS A 482 7.58 13.71 27.24
N PHE A 483 6.47 14.16 27.82
CA PHE A 483 6.42 15.38 28.63
C PHE A 483 6.54 15.07 30.13
N GLU A 484 7.23 15.96 30.85
CA GLU A 484 7.17 16.10 32.30
C GLU A 484 6.83 17.54 32.66
N GLY A 485 5.56 17.78 32.98
CA GLY A 485 5.05 19.14 33.09
C GLY A 485 5.14 19.85 31.74
N GLN A 486 5.98 20.88 31.65
CA GLN A 486 6.22 21.67 30.44
C GLN A 486 7.54 21.30 29.73
N GLU A 487 8.32 20.38 30.29
CA GLU A 487 9.56 19.90 29.67
C GLU A 487 9.28 18.71 28.76
N LEU A 488 9.70 18.81 27.49
CA LEU A 488 9.69 17.74 26.51
C LEU A 488 11.06 17.06 26.49
N PHE A 489 11.09 15.75 26.69
CA PHE A 489 12.27 14.91 26.57
C PHE A 489 12.23 14.14 25.25
N LEU A 490 13.34 14.10 24.52
CA LEU A 490 13.54 13.30 23.30
C LEU A 490 14.75 12.39 23.54
N LEU A 491 14.47 11.10 23.73
CA LEU A 491 15.39 10.10 24.25
C LEU A 491 15.46 8.91 23.30
N TYR A 492 16.59 8.76 22.61
CA TYR A 492 16.89 7.66 21.71
C TYR A 492 18.28 7.07 21.99
N PRO A 493 18.45 5.73 22.01
CA PRO A 493 17.41 4.69 22.01
C PRO A 493 16.39 4.84 23.16
N PRO A 494 15.24 4.16 23.12
CA PRO A 494 14.19 4.27 24.12
C PRO A 494 14.71 4.23 25.56
N ASP A 495 14.12 5.07 26.41
CA ASP A 495 14.51 5.22 27.81
C ASP A 495 13.42 4.68 28.75
N PRO A 496 13.77 3.96 29.83
CA PRO A 496 12.81 3.54 30.83
C PRO A 496 11.96 4.70 31.40
N ARG A 497 12.52 5.91 31.47
CA ARG A 497 11.80 7.12 31.92
C ARG A 497 10.63 7.47 31.00
N THR A 498 10.83 7.35 29.69
CA THR A 498 9.80 7.60 28.68
C THR A 498 8.72 6.52 28.69
N GLU A 499 9.13 5.26 28.87
CA GLU A 499 8.19 4.16 29.05
C GLU A 499 7.31 4.39 30.29
N GLU A 500 7.91 4.73 31.43
CA GLU A 500 7.19 4.96 32.68
C GLU A 500 6.21 6.14 32.57
N ALA A 501 6.60 7.23 31.89
CA ALA A 501 5.71 8.35 31.60
C ALA A 501 4.49 7.93 30.77
N THR A 502 4.70 7.10 29.74
CA THR A 502 3.63 6.56 28.89
C THR A 502 2.71 5.62 29.66
N MET A 503 3.28 4.72 30.47
CA MET A 503 2.53 3.83 31.36
C MET A 503 1.69 4.59 32.40
N ARG A 504 2.21 5.73 32.88
CA ARG A 504 1.47 6.61 33.81
C ARG A 504 0.23 7.20 33.14
N GLU A 505 0.34 7.66 31.90
CA GLU A 505 -0.83 8.14 31.14
C GLU A 505 -1.81 7.00 30.86
N GLY A 506 -1.33 5.79 30.52
CA GLY A 506 -2.19 4.60 30.38
C GLY A 506 -3.01 4.30 31.64
N ARG A 507 -2.41 4.42 32.83
CA ARG A 507 -3.14 4.28 34.10
C ARG A 507 -4.17 5.40 34.32
N LEU A 508 -3.92 6.62 33.84
CA LEU A 508 -4.91 7.70 33.87
C LEU A 508 -6.10 7.39 32.95
N CYS A 509 -5.84 6.87 31.75
CA CYS A 509 -6.88 6.37 30.86
C CYS A 509 -7.75 5.32 31.54
N GLN A 510 -7.14 4.33 32.21
CA GLN A 510 -7.89 3.29 32.94
C GLN A 510 -8.76 3.86 34.06
N ARG A 511 -8.25 4.85 34.81
CA ARG A 511 -9.04 5.53 35.87
C ARG A 511 -10.27 6.23 35.33
N GLU A 512 -10.24 6.67 34.08
CA GLU A 512 -11.37 7.28 33.37
C GLU A 512 -12.22 6.26 32.58
N GLY A 513 -11.98 4.95 32.77
CA GLY A 513 -12.72 3.88 32.10
C GLY A 513 -12.40 3.72 30.61
N ILE A 514 -11.23 4.21 30.17
CA ILE A 514 -10.80 4.14 28.77
C ILE A 514 -9.93 2.91 28.55
N THR A 515 -10.37 2.02 27.66
CA THR A 515 -9.64 0.81 27.27
C THR A 515 -8.64 1.12 26.14
N ILE A 516 -7.38 0.66 26.23
CA ILE A 516 -6.36 0.85 25.18
C ILE A 516 -6.12 -0.47 24.44
N ASN A 517 -6.50 -0.50 23.16
CA ASN A 517 -6.19 -1.56 22.22
C ASN A 517 -4.98 -1.16 21.38
N LEU A 518 -3.98 -2.03 21.26
CA LEU A 518 -2.71 -1.73 20.60
C LEU A 518 -2.49 -2.63 19.39
N PHE A 519 -2.23 -2.03 18.24
CA PHE A 519 -1.77 -2.71 17.03
C PHE A 519 -0.28 -2.48 16.86
N LEU A 520 0.49 -3.55 17.08
CA LEU A 520 1.94 -3.51 16.99
C LEU A 520 2.35 -3.93 15.59
N LEU A 521 2.94 -3.01 14.84
CA LEU A 521 3.42 -3.26 13.49
C LEU A 521 4.76 -4.01 13.54
N PRO A 522 5.06 -4.87 12.54
CA PRO A 522 6.27 -5.67 12.54
C PRO A 522 7.42 -4.82 11.99
N SER A 523 8.50 -4.68 12.74
CA SER A 523 9.72 -3.98 12.30
C SER A 523 10.94 -4.89 12.39
N TRP A 524 11.91 -4.76 11.48
CA TRP A 524 13.17 -5.53 11.53
C TRP A 524 13.98 -5.24 12.81
N SER A 525 13.75 -4.08 13.42
CA SER A 525 14.40 -3.66 14.66
C SER A 525 13.54 -3.93 15.90
N GLN A 526 12.42 -4.64 15.76
CA GLN A 526 11.54 -4.92 16.90
C GLN A 526 12.23 -5.86 17.89
N THR A 527 12.25 -5.44 19.14
CA THR A 527 12.87 -6.15 20.26
C THR A 527 11.82 -6.84 21.11
N GLU A 528 12.26 -7.76 21.98
CA GLU A 528 11.39 -8.35 22.99
C GLU A 528 10.80 -7.28 23.95
N GLU A 529 11.51 -6.18 24.15
CA GLU A 529 11.07 -5.07 25.01
C GLU A 529 9.87 -4.33 24.42
N ASP A 530 9.83 -4.11 23.11
CA ASP A 530 8.69 -3.49 22.41
C ASP A 530 7.41 -4.31 22.62
N VAL A 531 7.52 -5.63 22.45
CA VAL A 531 6.41 -6.57 22.64
C VAL A 531 5.95 -6.57 24.11
N ARG A 532 6.91 -6.63 25.06
CA ARG A 532 6.58 -6.60 26.49
C ARG A 532 5.94 -5.27 26.91
N PHE A 533 6.39 -4.14 26.38
CA PHE A 533 5.78 -2.83 26.63
C PHE A 533 4.34 -2.78 26.11
N ALA A 534 4.12 -3.21 24.86
CA ALA A 534 2.79 -3.26 24.27
C ALA A 534 1.81 -4.05 25.15
N TYR A 535 2.28 -5.20 25.66
CA TYR A 535 1.51 -6.02 26.59
C TYR A 535 1.24 -5.33 27.93
N ARG A 536 2.26 -4.72 28.57
CA ARG A 536 2.09 -3.98 29.82
C ARG A 536 1.05 -2.87 29.68
N LEU A 537 1.12 -2.10 28.59
CA LEU A 537 0.22 -0.96 28.36
C LEU A 537 -1.22 -1.43 28.16
N ALA A 538 -1.45 -2.40 27.28
CA ALA A 538 -2.79 -2.95 27.04
C ALA A 538 -3.38 -3.59 28.30
N GLU A 539 -2.61 -4.42 29.01
CA GLU A 539 -3.04 -5.08 30.25
C GLU A 539 -3.45 -4.07 31.32
N SER A 540 -2.71 -2.95 31.45
CA SER A 540 -3.03 -1.90 32.42
C SER A 540 -4.40 -1.26 32.23
N THR A 541 -5.00 -1.41 31.04
CA THR A 541 -6.30 -0.85 30.68
C THR A 541 -7.36 -1.91 30.32
N THR A 542 -7.10 -3.18 30.64
CA THR A 542 -7.94 -4.33 30.23
C THR A 542 -8.15 -4.46 28.71
N GLY A 543 -7.23 -3.88 27.92
CA GLY A 543 -7.27 -3.89 26.48
C GLY A 543 -6.56 -5.10 25.85
N ARG A 544 -6.36 -5.03 24.54
CA ARG A 544 -5.84 -6.13 23.72
C ARG A 544 -4.66 -5.69 22.88
N VAL A 545 -3.77 -6.64 22.57
CA VAL A 545 -2.67 -6.43 21.61
C VAL A 545 -2.92 -7.27 20.37
N PHE A 546 -2.80 -6.62 19.23
CA PHE A 546 -2.95 -7.18 17.90
C PHE A 546 -1.58 -7.16 17.21
N PHE A 547 -1.13 -8.33 16.75
CA PHE A 547 0.08 -8.44 15.95
C PHE A 547 -0.32 -8.64 14.51
N THR A 548 0.29 -7.88 13.61
CA THR A 548 0.17 -8.11 12.17
C THR A 548 1.22 -9.13 11.73
N ALA A 549 0.80 -10.15 10.99
CA ALA A 549 1.70 -11.19 10.49
C ALA A 549 1.82 -11.09 8.96
N GLY A 550 2.95 -10.59 8.48
CA GLY A 550 3.27 -10.50 7.04
C GLY A 550 3.43 -9.07 6.52
N ARG A 551 3.64 -8.94 5.21
CA ARG A 551 3.67 -7.65 4.48
C ARG A 551 2.28 -7.08 4.27
N ASP A 552 1.28 -7.94 4.26
CA ASP A 552 -0.12 -7.58 4.10
C ASP A 552 -0.82 -7.65 5.46
N LEU A 553 -1.69 -6.69 5.73
CA LEU A 553 -2.51 -6.57 6.94
C LEU A 553 -3.57 -7.69 7.05
N ASP A 554 -3.39 -8.79 6.32
CA ASP A 554 -4.39 -9.83 6.05
C ASP A 554 -4.50 -10.82 7.21
N ARG A 555 -3.50 -10.88 8.09
CA ARG A 555 -3.49 -11.80 9.24
C ARG A 555 -3.17 -11.08 10.53
N TYR A 556 -4.03 -11.26 11.52
CA TYR A 556 -3.83 -10.74 12.87
C TYR A 556 -3.77 -11.88 13.89
N VAL A 557 -2.77 -11.83 14.75
CA VAL A 557 -2.80 -12.62 15.99
C VAL A 557 -3.38 -11.72 17.08
N VAL A 558 -4.54 -12.12 17.60
CA VAL A 558 -5.20 -11.42 18.70
C VAL A 558 -4.78 -12.09 19.99
N TRP A 559 -4.29 -11.28 20.92
CA TRP A 559 -4.11 -11.71 22.30
C TRP A 559 -5.13 -11.00 23.20
N ASP A 560 -6.15 -11.75 23.65
CA ASP A 560 -7.17 -11.25 24.57
C ASP A 560 -6.78 -11.57 26.03
N TYR A 561 -6.33 -10.55 26.74
CA TYR A 561 -5.92 -10.66 28.16
C TYR A 561 -7.08 -10.93 29.10
N VAL A 562 -8.28 -10.45 28.77
CA VAL A 562 -9.45 -10.62 29.63
C VAL A 562 -9.88 -12.09 29.69
N ASN A 563 -9.61 -12.85 28.63
CA ASN A 563 -9.97 -14.27 28.52
C ASN A 563 -8.76 -15.23 28.53
N ARG A 564 -7.52 -14.71 28.60
CA ARG A 564 -6.25 -15.46 28.45
C ARG A 564 -6.26 -16.40 27.24
N ARG A 565 -6.81 -15.94 26.10
CA ARG A 565 -6.86 -16.72 24.86
C ARG A 565 -6.00 -16.06 23.78
N ARG A 566 -5.18 -16.90 23.14
CA ARG A 566 -4.50 -16.58 21.89
C ARG A 566 -5.38 -17.09 20.75
N GLU A 567 -5.78 -16.20 19.87
CA GLU A 567 -6.56 -16.56 18.68
C GLU A 567 -5.83 -16.04 17.44
N ILE A 568 -5.67 -16.92 16.46
CA ILE A 568 -5.10 -16.56 15.15
C ILE A 568 -6.30 -16.28 14.25
N LEU A 569 -6.47 -15.03 13.83
CA LEU A 569 -7.45 -14.64 12.83
C LEU A 569 -6.73 -14.72 11.47
N ALA A 570 -7.11 -15.72 10.67
CA ALA A 570 -6.36 -16.22 9.51
C ALA A 570 -6.88 -15.69 8.18
#